data_AF-A0A4Y2I5Q8-F1
#
_entry.id   AF-A0A4Y2I5Q8-F1
#
_cell.length_a   1.000
_cell.length_b   1.000
_cell.length_c   1.000
_cell.angle_alpha   90.00
_cell.angle_beta   90.00
_cell.angle_gamma   90.00
#
_symmetry.space_group_name_H-M   'P 1'
#
loop_
_entity.id
_entity.type
_entity.pdbx_description
1 polymer ?
#
loop_
_entity_poly.entity_id
_entity_poly.type
_entity_poly.pdbx_seq_one_letter_code
_entity_poly.pdbx_strand_id
1 'polypeptide(L)'
;MAGYQDLTEFERGVIVGTREMAHSISEVAMKFGFSRTTISRVYREYRESGKTSNLRHRCGRKKIVQEQHQRRLTRIIKRDRRATLPQIAADFNAGPSASVSVRTIQ
;
A
#
# COMPACT_ATOMS: atom_id res chain seq x y z
N MET A 1 11.73 11.23 19.92
CA MET A 1 11.39 10.45 18.71
C MET A 1 10.70 11.39 17.72
N ALA A 2 11.39 11.83 16.67
CA ALA A 2 10.75 12.60 15.61
C ALA A 2 9.84 11.64 14.82
N GLY A 3 8.53 11.83 14.91
CA GLY A 3 7.56 10.97 14.23
C GLY A 3 7.82 10.97 12.73
N TYR A 4 7.82 9.78 12.12
CA TYR A 4 7.80 9.62 10.68
C TYR A 4 6.44 10.10 10.15
N GLN A 5 6.28 11.40 9.98
CA GLN A 5 5.15 11.97 9.27
C GLN A 5 5.55 12.13 7.80
N ASP A 6 4.75 11.52 6.93
CA ASP A 6 4.87 11.76 5.50
C ASP A 6 4.46 13.20 5.19
N LEU A 7 5.12 13.79 4.20
CA LEU A 7 4.72 15.09 3.67
C LEU A 7 3.28 15.02 3.16
N THR A 8 2.50 16.04 3.50
CA THR A 8 1.18 16.25 2.92
C THR A 8 1.27 16.45 1.41
N GLU A 9 0.17 16.20 0.70
CA GLU A 9 0.10 16.44 -0.75
C GLU A 9 0.36 17.91 -1.10
N PHE A 10 -0.09 18.83 -0.24
CA PHE A 10 0.16 20.26 -0.38
C PHE A 10 1.65 20.59 -0.27
N GLU A 11 2.35 20.12 0.78
CA GLU A 11 3.79 20.36 0.94
C GLU A 11 4.60 19.79 -0.24
N ARG A 12 4.23 18.60 -0.73
CA ARG A 12 4.85 18.00 -1.92
C ARG A 12 4.61 18.85 -3.17
N GLY A 13 3.40 19.37 -3.34
CA GLY A 13 3.06 20.28 -4.44
C GLY A 13 3.89 21.55 -4.41
N VAL A 14 4.06 22.16 -3.24
CA VAL A 14 4.87 23.37 -3.06
C VAL A 14 6.36 23.11 -3.35
N ILE A 15 6.91 21.98 -2.89
CA ILE A 15 8.29 21.57 -3.18
C ILE A 15 8.50 21.41 -4.69
N VAL A 16 7.58 20.73 -5.38
CA VAL A 16 7.68 20.52 -6.83
C VAL A 16 7.56 21.84 -7.58
N GLY A 17 6.56 22.67 -7.25
CA GLY A 17 6.35 23.96 -7.91
C GLY A 17 7.57 24.88 -7.78
N THR A 18 8.17 24.98 -6.59
CA THR A 18 9.38 25.79 -6.40
C THR A 18 10.61 25.22 -7.13
N ARG A 19 10.72 23.89 -7.25
CA ARG A 19 11.79 23.26 -8.04
C ARG A 19 11.64 23.46 -9.54
N GLU A 20 10.42 23.47 -10.06
CA GLU A 20 10.13 23.80 -11.47
C GLU A 20 10.45 25.26 -11.81
N MET A 21 10.36 26.17 -10.82
CA MET A 21 10.85 27.55 -10.93
C MET A 21 12.39 27.69 -10.86
N ALA A 22 13.13 26.60 -11.08
CA ALA A 22 14.59 26.51 -11.11
C ALA A 22 15.34 26.86 -9.80
N HIS A 23 14.65 27.01 -8.66
CA HIS A 23 15.32 27.16 -7.36
C HIS A 23 16.11 25.91 -6.99
N SER A 24 17.31 26.06 -6.44
CA SER A 24 18.19 24.97 -6.00
C SER A 24 17.59 24.15 -4.85
N ILE A 25 18.04 22.90 -4.69
CA ILE A 25 17.58 22.02 -3.59
C ILE A 25 17.87 22.65 -2.22
N SER A 26 19.01 23.35 -2.08
CA SER A 26 19.39 24.01 -0.83
C SER A 26 18.49 25.19 -0.50
N GLU A 27 18.12 26.01 -1.50
CA GLU A 27 17.20 27.14 -1.29
C GLU A 27 15.81 26.65 -0.87
N VAL A 28 15.29 25.61 -1.52
CA VAL A 28 13.98 25.01 -1.17
C VAL A 28 14.03 24.41 0.23
N ALA A 29 15.12 23.72 0.58
CA ALA A 29 15.30 23.16 1.93
C ALA A 29 15.33 24.26 3.01
N MET A 30 16.06 25.35 2.79
CA MET A 30 16.09 26.49 3.73
C MET A 30 14.74 27.18 3.85
N LYS A 31 14.04 27.39 2.72
CA LYS A 31 12.77 28.11 2.67
C LYS A 31 11.64 27.39 3.39
N PHE A 32 11.57 26.06 3.26
CA PHE A 32 10.47 25.26 3.81
C PHE A 32 10.85 24.46 5.05
N GLY A 33 12.11 24.54 5.51
CA GLY A 33 12.57 23.85 6.71
C GLY A 33 12.69 22.33 6.56
N PHE A 34 12.62 21.79 5.35
CA PHE A 34 12.80 20.36 5.09
C PHE A 34 14.25 19.99 4.80
N SER A 35 14.62 18.76 5.09
CA SER A 35 15.97 18.28 4.75
C SER A 35 16.20 18.25 3.23
N ARG A 36 17.44 18.51 2.80
CA ARG A 36 17.83 18.41 1.39
C ARG A 36 17.53 17.04 0.78
N THR A 37 17.62 15.97 1.58
CA THR A 37 17.31 14.60 1.15
C THR A 37 15.81 14.41 0.92
N THR A 38 14.96 15.00 1.76
CA THR A 38 13.51 15.03 1.57
C THR A 38 13.15 15.72 0.26
N ILE A 39 13.68 16.93 0.02
CA ILE A 39 13.45 17.68 -1.23
C ILE A 39 13.91 16.87 -2.45
N SER A 40 15.11 16.29 -2.39
CA SER A 40 15.67 15.48 -3.49
C SER A 40 14.81 14.26 -3.80
N ARG A 41 14.30 13.58 -2.78
CA ARG A 41 13.43 12.40 -2.95
C ARG A 41 12.10 12.78 -3.59
N VAL A 42 11.45 13.84 -3.10
CA VAL A 42 10.17 14.32 -3.65
C VAL A 42 10.32 14.71 -5.12
N TYR A 43 11.37 15.48 -5.46
CA TYR A 43 11.57 15.93 -6.83
C TYR A 43 11.91 14.76 -7.78
N ARG A 44 12.70 13.78 -7.31
CA ARG A 44 12.96 12.56 -8.10
C ARG A 44 11.69 11.77 -8.38
N GLU A 45 10.87 11.54 -7.36
CA GLU A 45 9.60 10.81 -7.54
C GLU A 45 8.64 11.54 -8.47
N TYR A 46 8.60 12.87 -8.40
CA TYR A 46 7.85 13.69 -9.35
C TYR A 46 8.39 13.56 -10.77
N ARG A 47 9.71 13.63 -10.98
CA ARG A 47 10.35 13.47 -12.29
C ARG A 47 10.07 12.11 -12.93
N GLU A 48 9.98 11.05 -12.14
CA GLU A 48 9.70 9.68 -12.61
C GLU A 48 8.21 9.45 -12.89
N SER A 49 7.32 9.94 -12.02
CA SER A 49 5.89 9.61 -12.07
C SER A 49 4.99 10.71 -12.65
N GLY A 50 5.48 11.93 -12.76
CA GLY A 50 4.70 13.14 -13.07
C GLY A 50 3.71 13.56 -11.99
N LYS A 51 3.72 12.91 -10.82
CA LYS A 51 2.72 13.11 -9.76
C LYS A 51 3.37 13.64 -8.50
N THR A 52 2.69 14.58 -7.85
CA THR A 52 3.09 15.13 -6.54
C THR A 52 2.60 14.24 -5.40
N SER A 53 1.54 13.44 -5.62
CA SER A 53 0.96 12.57 -4.61
C SER A 53 1.82 11.34 -4.33
N ASN A 54 1.84 10.93 -3.05
CA ASN A 54 2.55 9.73 -2.63
C ASN A 54 1.63 8.50 -2.76
N LEU A 55 1.72 7.76 -3.86
CA LEU A 55 0.93 6.53 -4.07
C LEU A 55 1.39 5.36 -3.19
N ARG A 56 2.42 5.52 -2.35
CA ARG A 56 2.93 4.45 -1.49
C ARG A 56 1.88 3.94 -0.50
N HIS A 57 0.83 4.70 -0.18
CA HIS A 57 -0.26 4.18 0.67
C HIS A 57 -1.03 3.00 0.03
N ARG A 58 -0.93 2.79 -1.29
CA ARG A 58 -1.48 1.61 -1.98
C ARG A 58 -0.45 0.50 -2.20
N CYS A 59 0.76 0.63 -1.64
CA CYS A 59 1.77 -0.42 -1.71
C CYS A 59 1.55 -1.46 -0.61
N GLY A 60 1.82 -2.73 -0.93
CA GLY A 60 1.60 -3.85 -0.02
C GLY A 60 1.22 -5.12 -0.77
N ARG A 61 1.30 -6.26 -0.08
CA ARG A 61 0.87 -7.55 -0.63
C ARG A 61 -0.64 -7.51 -0.85
N LYS A 62 -1.07 -7.58 -2.12
CA LYS A 62 -2.48 -7.73 -2.45
C LYS A 62 -3.02 -9.00 -1.79
N LYS A 63 -4.18 -8.91 -1.13
CA LYS A 63 -4.88 -10.08 -0.63
C LYS A 63 -5.34 -10.93 -1.82
N ILE A 64 -4.93 -12.19 -1.85
CA ILE A 64 -5.33 -13.16 -2.88
C ILE A 64 -6.81 -13.52 -2.71
N VAL A 65 -7.28 -13.54 -1.46
CA VAL A 65 -8.63 -13.96 -1.08
C VAL A 65 -9.48 -12.73 -0.76
N GLN A 66 -10.61 -12.58 -1.46
CA GLN A 66 -11.59 -11.52 -1.19
C GLN A 66 -12.16 -11.65 0.22
N GLU A 67 -12.64 -10.56 0.81
CA GLU A 67 -13.15 -10.55 2.17
C GLU A 67 -14.34 -11.52 2.37
N GLN A 68 -15.21 -11.65 1.36
CA GLN A 68 -16.29 -12.63 1.36
C GLN A 68 -15.78 -14.07 1.47
N HIS A 69 -14.71 -14.40 0.75
CA HIS A 69 -14.08 -15.72 0.79
C HIS A 69 -13.42 -15.96 2.15
N GLN A 70 -12.80 -14.95 2.77
CA GLN A 70 -12.26 -15.05 4.13
C GLN A 70 -13.36 -15.31 5.16
N ARG A 71 -14.49 -14.59 5.07
CA ARG A 71 -15.65 -14.79 5.96
C ARG A 71 -16.22 -16.20 5.81
N ARG A 72 -16.29 -16.72 4.59
CA ARG A 72 -16.75 -18.09 4.32
C ARG A 72 -15.79 -19.15 4.88
N LEU A 73 -14.48 -19.03 4.64
CA LEU A 73 -13.47 -19.92 5.24
C LEU A 73 -13.56 -19.93 6.77
N THR A 74 -13.76 -18.76 7.38
CA THR A 74 -13.93 -18.64 8.83
C THR A 74 -15.15 -19.41 9.33
N ARG A 75 -16.27 -19.41 8.58
CA ARG A 75 -17.47 -20.19 8.95
C ARG A 75 -17.23 -21.69 8.85
N ILE A 76 -16.54 -22.14 7.80
CA ILE A 76 -16.19 -23.56 7.59
C ILE A 76 -15.32 -24.07 8.74
N ILE A 77 -14.24 -23.34 9.06
CA ILE A 77 -13.32 -23.70 10.16
C ILE A 77 -14.03 -23.68 11.53
N LYS A 78 -14.97 -22.74 11.74
CA LYS A 78 -15.75 -22.70 12.99
C LYS A 78 -16.74 -23.85 13.12
N ARG A 79 -17.29 -24.35 12.00
CA ARG A 79 -18.22 -25.48 11.98
C ARG A 79 -17.50 -26.79 12.29
N ASP A 80 -16.32 -26.99 11.71
CA ASP A 80 -15.49 -28.16 11.98
C ASP A 80 -14.03 -27.75 12.20
N ARG A 81 -13.65 -27.65 13.48
CA ARG A 81 -12.28 -27.29 13.89
C ARG A 81 -11.27 -28.41 13.67
N ARG A 82 -11.71 -29.64 13.38
CA ARG A 82 -10.85 -30.82 13.16
C ARG A 82 -10.68 -31.15 11.68
N ALA A 83 -11.36 -30.43 10.79
CA ALA A 83 -11.26 -30.64 9.35
C ALA A 83 -9.83 -30.39 8.85
N THR A 84 -9.36 -31.29 7.98
CA THR A 84 -8.06 -31.17 7.30
C THR A 84 -8.13 -30.14 6.16
N LEU A 85 -6.99 -29.58 5.76
CA LEU A 85 -6.96 -28.56 4.69
C LEU A 85 -7.62 -29.02 3.37
N PRO A 86 -7.46 -30.28 2.89
CA PRO A 86 -8.18 -30.76 1.71
C PRO A 86 -9.70 -30.80 1.90
N GLN A 87 -10.17 -31.16 3.09
CA GLN A 87 -11.61 -31.16 3.41
C GLN A 87 -12.17 -29.73 3.45
N ILE A 88 -11.43 -28.79 4.04
CA ILE A 88 -11.80 -27.36 4.05
C ILE A 88 -11.84 -26.82 2.61
N ALA A 89 -10.87 -27.17 1.78
CA ALA A 89 -10.84 -26.78 0.37
C ALA A 89 -12.03 -27.35 -0.42
N ALA A 90 -12.37 -28.63 -0.20
CA ALA A 90 -13.52 -29.26 -0.83
C ALA A 90 -14.85 -28.58 -0.42
N ASP A 91 -15.06 -28.33 0.87
CA ASP A 91 -16.26 -27.65 1.38
C ASP A 91 -16.34 -26.18 0.89
N PHE A 92 -15.19 -25.50 0.79
CA PHE A 92 -15.13 -24.19 0.18
C PHE A 92 -15.43 -24.22 -1.33
N ASN A 93 -14.96 -25.21 -2.07
CA ASN A 93 -15.17 -25.29 -3.51
C ASN A 93 -16.55 -25.86 -3.89
N ALA A 94 -17.29 -26.47 -2.96
CA ALA A 94 -18.65 -26.97 -3.18
C ALA A 94 -19.72 -25.87 -3.34
N GLY A 95 -19.36 -24.59 -3.10
CA GLY A 95 -20.28 -23.46 -3.26
C GLY A 95 -20.04 -22.69 -4.55
N PRO A 96 -20.93 -21.75 -4.92
CA PRO A 96 -20.87 -21.00 -6.19
C PRO A 96 -19.72 -19.96 -6.27
N SER A 97 -18.74 -20.02 -5.35
CA SER A 97 -17.61 -19.08 -5.30
C SER A 97 -16.47 -19.52 -6.21
N ALA A 98 -15.53 -18.62 -6.50
CA ALA A 98 -14.30 -18.96 -7.21
C ALA A 98 -13.55 -20.08 -6.45
N SER A 99 -13.02 -21.06 -7.21
CA SER A 99 -12.29 -22.17 -6.64
C SER A 99 -10.95 -21.71 -6.05
N VAL A 100 -10.55 -22.32 -4.94
CA VAL A 100 -9.33 -21.97 -4.22
C VAL A 100 -8.48 -23.22 -4.02
N SER A 101 -7.17 -23.07 -4.21
CA SER A 101 -6.21 -24.14 -3.95
C SER A 101 -5.98 -24.33 -2.45
N VAL A 102 -5.58 -25.54 -2.06
CA VAL A 102 -5.17 -25.84 -0.67
C VAL A 102 -4.06 -24.90 -0.19
N ARG A 103 -3.11 -24.54 -1.08
CA ARG A 103 -2.00 -23.62 -0.77
C ARG A 103 -2.46 -22.21 -0.43
N THR A 104 -3.62 -21.78 -0.92
CA THR A 104 -4.19 -20.47 -0.63
C THR A 104 -4.93 -20.44 0.72
N ILE A 105 -5.33 -21.61 1.22
CA ILE A 105 -6.06 -21.78 2.49
C ILE A 105 -5.10 -21.91 3.68
N GLN A 106 -3.89 -22.45 3.46
CA GLN A 106 -2.81 -22.51 4.44
C GLN A 106 -2.34 -21.12 4.89
#